data_AF-A0A968UTC5-F1
#
_entry.id   AF-A0A968UTC5-F1
#
_cell.length_a   1.000
_cell.length_b   1.000
_cell.length_c   1.000
_cell.angle_alpha   90.00
_cell.angle_beta   90.00
_cell.angle_gamma   90.00
#
_symmetry.space_group_name_H-M   'P 1'
#
loop_
_entity.id
_entity.type
_entity.pdbx_description
1 polymer ?
#
loop_
_entity_poly.entity_id
_entity_poly.type
_entity_poly.pdbx_seq_one_letter_code
_entity_poly.pdbx_strand_id
1 'polypeptide(L)'
;MIPTVGIKADAESSDGRKNRECRWQEARLIMTHPKGSVTSVFGCTLGDTDAAGDIMLSCAIRPGMGQNTPVHCVGDGAPRIAEQTDRVFGEQGSFLIGYYHLCDYMSDASGVCSPSDKDVFFNRQKQLVKEGRMTEAVSLMRPYIETDSVPDSKAPVRRCIRYITNRSGQFHYKESEEKGLPVGSGEIESAHRYIIRKRLKTAGAWRKENNAGNMPALRVMRANGDWESYWEKAYRV
;
A
#
# COMPACT_ATOMS: atom_id res chain seq x y z
N MET A 1 -0.93 11.19 -0.45
CA MET A 1 -0.81 12.66 -0.33
C MET A 1 -2.06 13.38 -0.79
N ILE A 2 -2.62 14.25 0.04
CA ILE A 2 -3.70 15.21 -0.26
C ILE A 2 -3.20 16.63 0.07
N PRO A 3 -3.66 17.66 -0.66
CA PRO A 3 -3.23 19.03 -0.40
C PRO A 3 -3.95 19.62 0.82
N THR A 4 -3.19 20.07 1.80
CA THR A 4 -3.65 20.81 2.97
C THR A 4 -3.12 22.23 2.95
N VAL A 5 -3.81 23.10 3.68
CA VAL A 5 -3.51 24.53 3.71
C VAL A 5 -3.46 25.00 5.16
N GLY A 6 -2.31 25.57 5.51
CA GLY A 6 -2.06 26.30 6.74
C GLY A 6 -1.79 27.78 6.48
N ILE A 7 -1.49 28.50 7.55
CA ILE A 7 -1.00 29.88 7.52
C ILE A 7 0.48 29.84 7.88
N LYS A 8 1.31 30.60 7.15
CA LYS A 8 2.74 30.78 7.47
C LYS A 8 2.90 31.34 8.89
N ALA A 9 3.86 30.81 9.65
CA ALA A 9 4.13 31.23 11.03
C ALA A 9 4.53 32.72 11.12
N ASP A 10 5.27 33.22 10.12
CA ASP A 10 5.81 34.59 10.08
C ASP A 10 4.98 35.53 9.19
N ALA A 11 3.66 35.43 9.28
CA ALA A 11 2.74 36.17 8.44
C ALA A 11 2.70 37.67 8.78
N GLU A 12 3.41 38.51 8.02
CA GLU A 12 3.39 39.98 8.18
C GLU A 12 2.13 40.64 7.61
N SER A 13 1.41 39.97 6.70
CA SER A 13 0.22 40.52 6.05
C SER A 13 -1.06 40.18 6.80
N SER A 14 -2.02 41.10 6.90
CA SER A 14 -3.38 40.80 7.35
C SER A 14 -4.22 40.03 6.32
N ASP A 15 -3.78 39.98 5.05
CA ASP A 15 -4.44 39.21 4.00
C ASP A 15 -4.03 37.73 4.06
N GLY A 16 -4.90 36.90 4.63
CA GLY A 16 -4.69 35.45 4.75
C GLY A 16 -4.45 34.72 3.43
N ARG A 17 -4.74 35.32 2.26
CA ARG A 17 -4.39 34.74 0.94
C ARG A 17 -2.88 34.80 0.68
N LYS A 18 -2.21 35.87 1.14
CA LYS A 18 -0.76 36.08 0.96
C LYS A 18 0.09 35.23 1.91
N ASN A 19 -0.51 34.77 3.00
CA ASN A 19 0.15 33.95 4.02
C ASN A 19 -0.15 32.46 3.87
N ARG A 20 -0.80 32.05 2.77
CA ARG A 20 -1.20 30.67 2.55
C ARG A 20 0.02 29.79 2.31
N GLU A 21 0.12 28.69 3.04
CA GLU A 21 1.12 27.64 2.80
C GLU A 21 0.41 26.37 2.36
N CYS A 22 0.83 25.80 1.22
CA CYS A 22 0.33 24.52 0.75
C CYS A 22 1.26 23.42 1.25
N ARG A 23 0.70 22.46 1.98
CA ARG A 23 1.39 21.27 2.47
C ARG A 23 0.75 20.03 1.89
N TRP A 24 1.45 18.92 1.98
CA TRP A 24 0.96 17.63 1.54
C TRP A 24 0.88 16.69 2.74
N GLN A 25 -0.31 16.14 2.98
CA GLN A 25 -0.53 15.17 4.05
C GLN A 25 -0.84 13.80 3.46
N GLU A 26 -0.28 12.75 4.03
CA GLU A 26 -0.59 11.39 3.59
C GLU A 26 -1.98 10.98 4.06
N ALA A 27 -2.77 10.39 3.15
CA ALA A 27 -4.05 9.78 3.48
C ALA A 27 -3.88 8.28 3.30
N ARG A 28 -3.98 7.55 4.42
CA ARG A 28 -3.78 6.10 4.50
C ARG A 28 -5.14 5.45 4.37
N LEU A 29 -5.41 4.85 3.22
CA LEU A 29 -6.65 4.12 2.94
C LEU A 29 -6.41 2.63 3.23
N ILE A 30 -7.32 2.06 4.01
CA ILE A 30 -7.35 0.65 4.37
C ILE A 30 -8.55 0.02 3.64
N MET A 31 -8.37 -1.20 3.16
CA MET A 31 -9.43 -2.01 2.57
C MET A 31 -9.29 -3.45 3.07
N THR A 32 -10.41 -4.05 3.44
CA THR A 32 -10.50 -5.43 3.91
C THR A 32 -11.76 -6.08 3.35
N HIS A 33 -11.74 -7.38 3.13
CA HIS A 33 -12.94 -8.15 2.79
C HIS A 33 -12.73 -9.62 3.16
N PRO A 34 -13.80 -10.38 3.45
CA PRO A 34 -13.73 -11.83 3.52
C PRO A 34 -13.28 -12.42 2.19
N LYS A 35 -12.56 -13.54 2.23
CA LYS A 35 -12.19 -14.28 1.03
C LYS A 35 -13.44 -14.66 0.22
N GLY A 36 -13.45 -14.32 -1.07
CA GLY A 36 -14.59 -14.57 -1.97
C GLY A 36 -15.71 -13.53 -1.90
N SER A 37 -15.64 -12.55 -0.99
CA SER A 37 -16.57 -11.42 -0.95
C SER A 37 -16.18 -10.35 -1.97
N VAL A 38 -17.17 -9.81 -2.68
CA VAL A 38 -17.03 -8.60 -3.51
C VAL A 38 -17.32 -7.32 -2.71
N THR A 39 -17.81 -7.45 -1.48
CA THR A 39 -18.07 -6.35 -0.58
C THR A 39 -16.87 -6.12 0.32
N SER A 40 -16.27 -4.94 0.19
CA SER A 40 -15.14 -4.51 1.01
C SER A 40 -15.57 -3.54 2.11
N VAL A 41 -14.81 -3.54 3.19
CA VAL A 41 -14.87 -2.56 4.27
C VAL A 41 -13.64 -1.67 4.17
N PHE A 42 -13.88 -0.36 4.20
CA PHE A 42 -12.87 0.68 4.08
C PHE A 42 -12.67 1.42 5.38
N GLY A 43 -11.44 1.91 5.57
CA GLY A 43 -11.05 2.82 6.63
C GLY A 43 -10.07 3.85 6.08
N CYS A 44 -9.99 5.04 6.67
CA CYS A 44 -9.01 6.03 6.25
C CYS A 44 -8.55 6.89 7.43
N THR A 45 -7.26 7.20 7.47
CA THR A 45 -6.69 8.16 8.43
C THR A 45 -5.69 9.11 7.78
N LEU A 46 -5.56 10.29 8.37
CA LEU A 46 -4.46 11.22 8.11
C LEU A 46 -3.43 11.23 9.26
N GLY A 47 -3.70 10.48 10.33
CA GLY A 47 -2.78 10.22 11.44
C GLY A 47 -1.65 9.29 11.02
N ASP A 48 -0.77 8.94 11.94
CA ASP A 48 0.43 8.14 11.70
C ASP A 48 0.15 6.67 11.31
N THR A 49 1.21 5.86 11.31
CA THR A 49 1.12 4.45 10.94
C THR A 49 0.44 3.59 12.00
N ASP A 50 0.49 3.98 13.28
CA ASP A 50 -0.20 3.24 14.34
C ASP A 50 -1.70 3.46 14.23
N ALA A 51 -2.13 4.71 13.98
CA ALA A 51 -3.52 5.00 13.66
C ALA A 51 -4.01 4.22 12.43
N ALA A 52 -3.14 3.98 11.44
CA ALA A 52 -3.48 3.16 10.29
C ALA A 52 -3.64 1.68 10.66
N GLY A 53 -2.77 1.12 11.49
CA GLY A 53 -2.91 -0.26 12.00
C GLY A 53 -4.17 -0.46 12.84
N ASP A 54 -4.52 0.50 13.71
CA ASP A 54 -5.74 0.39 14.54
C ASP A 54 -7.01 0.38 13.66
N ILE A 55 -6.98 1.13 12.56
CA ILE A 55 -8.03 1.09 11.54
C ILE A 55 -7.98 -0.22 10.75
N MET A 56 -6.80 -0.78 10.43
CA MET A 56 -6.69 -2.10 9.82
C MET A 56 -7.41 -3.17 10.63
N LEU A 57 -7.18 -3.19 11.95
CA LEU A 57 -7.87 -4.13 12.85
C LEU A 57 -9.38 -3.88 12.88
N SER A 58 -9.81 -2.63 13.02
CA SER A 58 -11.23 -2.27 13.02
C SER A 58 -11.94 -2.67 11.73
N CYS A 59 -11.26 -2.46 10.59
CA CYS A 59 -11.76 -2.86 9.27
C CYS A 59 -11.85 -4.37 9.14
N ALA A 60 -10.94 -5.16 9.73
CA ALA A 60 -10.98 -6.62 9.69
C ALA A 60 -12.05 -7.22 10.62
N ILE A 61 -12.24 -6.65 11.82
CA ILE A 61 -13.27 -7.08 12.79
C ILE A 61 -14.68 -6.87 12.21
N ARG A 62 -14.92 -5.73 11.56
CA ARG A 62 -16.24 -5.35 11.03
C ARG A 62 -16.90 -6.42 10.12
N PRO A 63 -16.20 -7.06 9.16
CA PRO A 63 -16.75 -8.14 8.35
C PRO A 63 -16.65 -9.53 9.01
N GLY A 64 -16.22 -9.63 10.28
CA GLY A 64 -16.30 -10.86 11.06
C GLY A 64 -14.99 -11.56 11.38
N MET A 65 -13.83 -10.86 11.35
CA MET A 65 -12.60 -11.44 11.90
C MET A 65 -12.78 -11.77 13.38
N GLY A 66 -12.51 -13.02 13.75
CA GLY A 66 -12.44 -13.49 15.13
C GLY A 66 -11.06 -14.04 15.50
N GLN A 67 -10.98 -14.75 16.63
CA GLN A 67 -9.71 -15.28 17.18
C GLN A 67 -9.02 -16.33 16.30
N ASN A 68 -9.77 -17.00 15.42
CA ASN A 68 -9.27 -18.08 14.57
C ASN A 68 -9.31 -17.72 13.09
N THR A 69 -9.38 -16.43 12.75
CA THR A 69 -9.47 -15.97 11.36
C THR A 69 -8.08 -15.58 10.85
N PRO A 70 -7.50 -16.31 9.88
CA PRO A 70 -6.27 -15.87 9.23
C PRO A 70 -6.50 -14.59 8.42
N VAL A 71 -5.54 -13.68 8.46
CA VAL A 71 -5.56 -12.39 7.77
C VAL A 71 -4.40 -12.32 6.78
N HIS A 72 -4.73 -12.23 5.50
CA HIS A 72 -3.77 -12.07 4.41
C HIS A 72 -3.67 -10.60 4.03
N CYS A 73 -2.52 -9.97 4.28
CA CYS A 73 -2.25 -8.58 3.95
C CYS A 73 -1.36 -8.48 2.73
N VAL A 74 -1.70 -7.58 1.79
CA VAL A 74 -0.92 -7.32 0.58
C VAL A 74 -0.57 -5.84 0.52
N GLY A 75 0.70 -5.52 0.22
CA GLY A 75 1.14 -4.12 0.15
C GLY A 75 2.38 -3.90 -0.72
N ASP A 76 2.83 -2.65 -0.77
CA ASP A 76 3.92 -2.18 -1.63
C ASP A 76 5.34 -2.46 -1.09
N GLY A 77 5.42 -3.04 0.11
CA GLY A 77 6.68 -3.34 0.77
C GLY A 77 7.31 -2.19 1.55
N ALA A 78 6.55 -1.11 1.80
CA ALA A 78 6.87 -0.18 2.87
C ALA A 78 6.97 -0.93 4.21
N PRO A 79 8.13 -0.92 4.89
CA PRO A 79 8.34 -1.69 6.12
C PRO A 79 7.26 -1.44 7.17
N ARG A 80 6.83 -0.19 7.29
CA ARG A 80 5.78 0.21 8.22
C ARG A 80 4.45 -0.50 8.01
N ILE A 81 4.10 -0.94 6.79
CA ILE A 81 2.84 -1.68 6.57
C ILE A 81 2.98 -3.12 7.08
N ALA A 82 4.13 -3.75 6.85
CA ALA A 82 4.43 -5.08 7.36
C ALA A 82 4.49 -5.07 8.90
N GLU A 83 5.13 -4.06 9.48
CA GLU A 83 5.17 -3.85 10.94
C GLU A 83 3.77 -3.70 11.54
N GLN A 84 2.87 -2.94 10.90
CA GLN A 84 1.49 -2.81 11.38
C GLN A 84 0.70 -4.12 11.22
N THR A 85 0.95 -4.90 10.16
CA THR A 85 0.35 -6.23 9.99
C THR A 85 0.71 -7.14 11.16
N ASP A 86 2.00 -7.20 11.50
CA ASP A 86 2.50 -7.97 12.64
C ASP A 86 1.93 -7.45 13.96
N ARG A 87 1.96 -6.13 14.19
CA ARG A 87 1.44 -5.50 15.41
C ARG A 87 -0.02 -5.85 15.70
N VAL A 88 -0.89 -5.79 14.69
CA VAL A 88 -2.35 -5.85 14.91
C VAL A 88 -2.97 -7.21 14.65
N PHE A 89 -2.30 -8.08 13.88
CA PHE A 89 -2.79 -9.42 13.59
C PHE A 89 -1.93 -10.53 14.19
N GLY A 90 -0.69 -10.25 14.60
CA GLY A 90 0.22 -11.22 15.19
C GLY A 90 0.28 -12.52 14.37
N GLU A 91 0.16 -13.67 15.04
CA GLU A 91 0.17 -14.99 14.42
C GLU A 91 -0.99 -15.24 13.43
N GLN A 92 -2.08 -14.47 13.51
CA GLN A 92 -3.18 -14.55 12.54
C GLN A 92 -2.82 -13.87 11.22
N GLY A 93 -1.83 -12.96 11.20
CA GLY A 93 -1.47 -12.14 10.05
C GLY A 93 -0.33 -12.71 9.21
N SER A 94 -0.45 -12.60 7.89
CA SER A 94 0.66 -12.80 6.96
C SER A 94 0.74 -11.63 6.00
N PHE A 95 1.94 -11.07 5.81
CA PHE A 95 2.19 -9.98 4.87
C PHE A 95 2.86 -10.50 3.59
N LEU A 96 2.28 -10.15 2.44
CA LEU A 96 2.79 -10.47 1.12
C LEU A 96 3.11 -9.20 0.34
N ILE A 97 4.32 -9.14 -0.21
CA ILE A 97 4.73 -8.08 -1.13
C ILE A 97 3.99 -8.24 -2.44
N GLY A 98 3.32 -7.19 -2.91
CA GLY A 98 2.63 -7.20 -4.18
C GLY A 98 3.54 -7.65 -5.32
N TYR A 99 3.09 -8.65 -6.08
CA TYR A 99 3.85 -9.31 -7.14
C TYR A 99 4.44 -8.33 -8.17
N TYR A 100 3.68 -7.30 -8.54
CA TYR A 100 4.15 -6.29 -9.49
C TYR A 100 5.25 -5.40 -8.93
N HIS A 101 5.31 -5.17 -7.62
CA HIS A 101 6.44 -4.45 -7.01
C HIS A 101 7.73 -5.24 -7.13
N LEU A 102 7.71 -6.55 -6.90
CA LEU A 102 8.86 -7.40 -7.16
C LEU A 102 9.23 -7.41 -8.65
N CYS A 103 8.24 -7.44 -9.54
CA CYS A 103 8.46 -7.41 -10.99
C CYS A 103 9.23 -6.17 -11.44
N ASP A 104 9.02 -5.00 -10.83
CA ASP A 104 9.78 -3.79 -11.15
C ASP A 104 11.28 -3.98 -10.89
N TYR A 105 11.64 -4.49 -9.71
CA TYR A 105 13.04 -4.81 -9.38
C TYR A 105 13.64 -5.88 -10.30
N MET A 106 12.85 -6.91 -10.63
CA MET A 106 13.29 -7.96 -11.54
C MET A 106 13.47 -7.45 -12.97
N SER A 107 12.62 -6.55 -13.45
CA SER A 107 12.74 -5.95 -14.78
C SER A 107 14.02 -5.13 -14.90
N ASP A 108 14.32 -4.31 -13.89
CA ASP A 108 15.56 -3.53 -13.83
C ASP A 108 16.79 -4.44 -13.83
N ALA A 109 16.80 -5.47 -12.97
CA ALA A 109 17.91 -6.44 -12.87
C ALA A 109 18.10 -7.23 -14.17
N SER A 110 16.99 -7.62 -14.83
CA SER A 110 17.03 -8.39 -16.08
C SER A 110 17.73 -7.61 -17.21
N GLY A 111 17.63 -6.28 -17.20
CA GLY A 111 18.34 -5.43 -18.17
C GLY A 111 19.86 -5.50 -18.07
N VAL A 112 20.40 -5.87 -16.91
CA VAL A 112 21.84 -6.09 -16.68
C VAL A 112 22.20 -7.56 -16.91
N CYS A 113 21.40 -8.49 -16.40
CA CYS A 113 21.67 -9.94 -16.52
C CYS A 113 21.64 -10.42 -17.97
N SER A 114 20.75 -9.87 -18.79
CA SER A 114 20.63 -10.25 -20.20
C SER A 114 20.21 -9.03 -21.04
N PRO A 115 21.16 -8.15 -21.41
CA PRO A 115 20.84 -6.92 -22.15
C PRO A 115 20.19 -7.19 -23.51
N SER A 116 20.62 -8.25 -24.21
CA SER A 116 20.10 -8.62 -25.54
C SER A 116 18.76 -9.37 -25.49
N ASP A 117 18.48 -10.10 -24.40
CA ASP A 117 17.29 -10.95 -24.25
C ASP A 117 16.54 -10.66 -22.94
N LYS A 118 16.48 -9.37 -22.56
CA LYS A 118 15.91 -8.91 -21.28
C LYS A 118 14.55 -9.53 -20.99
N ASP A 119 13.65 -9.52 -21.97
CA ASP A 119 12.28 -10.00 -21.79
C ASP A 119 12.22 -11.51 -21.59
N VAL A 120 13.11 -12.28 -22.23
CA VAL A 120 13.21 -13.73 -22.04
C VAL A 120 13.68 -14.04 -20.63
N PHE A 121 14.75 -13.37 -20.18
CA PHE A 121 15.27 -13.53 -18.83
C PHE A 121 14.21 -13.10 -17.79
N PHE A 122 13.59 -11.94 -17.96
CA PHE A 122 12.57 -11.42 -17.05
C PHE A 122 11.35 -12.34 -16.94
N ASN A 123 10.85 -12.87 -18.07
CA ASN A 123 9.72 -13.80 -18.05
C ASN A 123 10.07 -15.14 -17.38
N ARG A 124 11.31 -15.62 -17.55
CA ARG A 124 11.81 -16.79 -16.80
C ARG A 124 11.85 -16.51 -15.29
N GLN A 125 12.34 -15.34 -14.88
CA GLN A 125 12.36 -14.94 -13.46
C GLN A 125 10.95 -14.90 -12.87
N LYS A 126 9.99 -14.28 -13.58
CA LYS A 126 8.57 -14.24 -13.21
C LYS A 126 7.98 -15.63 -13.02
N GLN A 127 8.26 -16.55 -13.94
CA GLN A 127 7.78 -17.92 -13.86
C GLN A 127 8.35 -18.62 -12.61
N LEU A 128 9.65 -18.51 -12.38
CA LEU A 128 10.29 -19.12 -11.20
C LEU A 128 9.66 -18.64 -9.89
N VAL A 129 9.42 -17.34 -9.73
CA VAL A 129 8.84 -16.82 -8.47
C VAL A 129 7.37 -17.22 -8.30
N LYS A 130 6.59 -17.32 -9.38
CA LYS A 130 5.22 -17.87 -9.35
C LYS A 130 5.20 -19.34 -9.02
N GLU A 131 6.23 -20.09 -9.40
CA GLU A 131 6.42 -21.50 -9.05
C GLU A 131 6.98 -21.71 -7.63
N GLY A 132 7.21 -20.64 -6.85
CA GLY A 132 7.80 -20.70 -5.51
C GLY A 132 9.33 -20.91 -5.52
N ARG A 133 9.99 -20.81 -6.68
CA ARG A 133 11.43 -21.04 -6.87
C ARG A 133 12.25 -19.77 -6.73
N MET A 134 11.99 -19.01 -5.65
CA MET A 134 12.67 -17.73 -5.39
C MET A 134 14.20 -17.87 -5.27
N THR A 135 14.67 -18.93 -4.62
CA THR A 135 16.12 -19.20 -4.47
C THR A 135 16.81 -19.39 -5.81
N GLU A 136 16.14 -20.06 -6.75
CA GLU A 136 16.67 -20.25 -8.10
C GLU A 136 16.68 -18.95 -8.89
N ALA A 137 15.60 -18.16 -8.80
CA ALA A 137 15.52 -16.84 -9.41
C ALA A 137 16.69 -15.94 -8.96
N VAL A 138 16.95 -15.88 -7.64
CA VAL A 138 18.10 -15.16 -7.08
C VAL A 138 19.43 -15.74 -7.56
N SER A 139 19.56 -17.07 -7.60
CA SER A 139 20.80 -17.73 -8.03
C SER A 139 21.17 -17.43 -9.47
N LEU A 140 20.19 -17.30 -10.37
CA LEU A 140 20.41 -16.92 -11.77
C LEU A 140 20.85 -15.46 -11.93
N MET A 141 20.52 -14.58 -10.98
CA MET A 141 20.93 -13.18 -10.99
C MET A 141 22.30 -12.94 -10.34
N ARG A 142 22.71 -13.79 -9.37
CA ARG A 142 23.95 -13.63 -8.60
C ARG A 142 25.23 -13.41 -9.44
N PRO A 143 25.47 -14.09 -10.58
CA PRO A 143 26.67 -13.88 -11.38
C PRO A 143 26.81 -12.45 -11.93
N TYR A 144 25.71 -11.71 -12.00
CA TYR A 144 25.64 -10.36 -12.58
C TYR A 144 25.62 -9.26 -11.50
N ILE A 145 25.88 -9.61 -10.24
CA ILE A 145 25.88 -8.63 -9.16
C ILE A 145 26.96 -7.57 -9.39
N GLU A 146 26.57 -6.30 -9.31
CA GLU A 146 27.50 -5.20 -9.49
C GLU A 146 28.42 -5.08 -8.27
N THR A 147 29.68 -4.70 -8.50
CA THR A 147 30.67 -4.48 -7.44
C THR A 147 30.28 -3.31 -6.54
N ASP A 148 30.79 -3.30 -5.30
CA ASP A 148 30.49 -2.25 -4.31
C ASP A 148 30.95 -0.84 -4.74
N SER A 149 31.87 -0.76 -5.71
CA SER A 149 32.29 0.50 -6.33
C SER A 149 31.20 1.15 -7.20
N VAL A 150 30.22 0.38 -7.69
CA VAL A 150 29.09 0.92 -8.46
C VAL A 150 28.10 1.57 -7.51
N PRO A 151 27.69 2.84 -7.70
CA PRO A 151 26.68 3.48 -6.87
C PRO A 151 25.36 2.69 -6.87
N ASP A 152 24.67 2.64 -5.72
CA ASP A 152 23.47 1.82 -5.56
C ASP A 152 22.36 2.15 -6.57
N SER A 153 22.21 3.43 -6.94
CA SER A 153 21.27 3.88 -7.97
C SER A 153 21.54 3.30 -9.37
N LYS A 154 22.74 2.76 -9.60
CA LYS A 154 23.18 2.12 -10.85
C LYS A 154 23.45 0.62 -10.69
N ALA A 155 23.02 0.02 -9.58
CA ALA A 155 23.23 -1.41 -9.28
C ALA A 155 21.89 -2.16 -9.14
N PRO A 156 21.10 -2.28 -10.23
CA PRO A 156 19.78 -2.90 -10.19
C PRO A 156 19.80 -4.37 -9.75
N VAL A 157 20.81 -5.17 -10.10
CA VAL A 157 20.89 -6.59 -9.68
C VAL A 157 21.10 -6.68 -8.18
N ARG A 158 22.06 -5.92 -7.63
CA ARG A 158 22.29 -5.82 -6.19
C ARG A 158 21.07 -5.30 -5.44
N ARG A 159 20.40 -4.27 -5.96
CA ARG A 159 19.14 -3.75 -5.38
C ARG A 159 18.04 -4.80 -5.34
N CYS A 160 17.83 -5.55 -6.42
CA CYS A 160 16.83 -6.60 -6.50
C CYS A 160 17.11 -7.74 -5.51
N ILE A 161 18.34 -8.27 -5.49
CA ILE A 161 18.74 -9.33 -4.55
C ILE A 161 18.60 -8.86 -3.11
N ARG A 162 19.02 -7.63 -2.78
CA ARG A 162 18.86 -7.05 -1.45
C ARG A 162 17.37 -6.87 -1.07
N TYR A 163 16.54 -6.46 -2.02
CA TYR A 163 15.09 -6.31 -1.81
C TYR A 163 14.44 -7.64 -1.39
N ILE A 164 14.80 -8.73 -2.08
CA ILE A 164 14.32 -10.09 -1.78
C ILE A 164 14.87 -10.61 -0.46
N THR A 165 16.19 -10.54 -0.27
CA THR A 165 16.87 -11.13 0.89
C THR A 165 16.49 -10.47 2.22
N ASN A 166 16.22 -9.16 2.21
CA ASN A 166 15.75 -8.44 3.41
C ASN A 166 14.28 -8.75 3.78
N ARG A 167 13.56 -9.54 2.98
CA ARG A 167 12.11 -9.79 3.11
C ARG A 167 11.77 -11.27 3.00
N SER A 168 12.59 -12.11 3.61
CA SER A 168 12.33 -13.55 3.69
C SER A 168 10.92 -13.81 4.24
N GLY A 169 10.18 -14.73 3.61
CA GLY A 169 8.81 -15.07 4.02
C GLY A 169 7.71 -14.12 3.53
N GLN A 170 8.02 -13.08 2.73
CA GLN A 170 7.00 -12.17 2.20
C GLN A 170 6.66 -12.39 0.70
N PHE A 171 7.13 -13.49 0.12
CA PHE A 171 7.05 -13.79 -1.32
C PHE A 171 6.38 -15.14 -1.63
N HIS A 172 5.45 -15.60 -0.78
CA HIS A 172 4.71 -16.87 -0.93
C HIS A 172 3.63 -16.81 -2.02
N TYR A 173 4.05 -16.50 -3.25
CA TYR A 173 3.13 -16.28 -4.37
C TYR A 173 2.38 -17.55 -4.76
N LYS A 174 3.10 -18.68 -4.87
CA LYS A 174 2.52 -19.97 -5.24
C LYS A 174 1.45 -20.39 -4.26
N GLU A 175 1.79 -20.38 -2.97
CA GLU A 175 0.88 -20.79 -1.89
C GLU A 175 -0.32 -19.85 -1.79
N SER A 176 -0.14 -18.55 -2.06
CA SER A 176 -1.25 -17.58 -2.08
C SER A 176 -2.18 -17.82 -3.26
N GLU A 177 -1.64 -18.05 -4.47
CA GLU A 177 -2.43 -18.35 -5.66
C GLU A 177 -3.19 -19.69 -5.51
N GLU A 178 -2.54 -20.73 -4.98
CA GLU A 178 -3.18 -22.03 -4.67
C GLU A 178 -4.31 -21.89 -3.64
N LYS A 179 -4.16 -20.97 -2.67
CA LYS A 179 -5.20 -20.61 -1.71
C LYS A 179 -6.23 -19.64 -2.28
N GLY A 180 -6.11 -19.16 -3.51
CA GLY A 180 -7.01 -18.15 -4.09
C GLY A 180 -7.00 -16.82 -3.33
N LEU A 181 -5.84 -16.43 -2.80
CA LEU A 181 -5.59 -15.15 -2.14
C LEU A 181 -4.99 -14.14 -3.14
N PRO A 182 -5.27 -12.84 -2.97
CA PRO A 182 -4.72 -11.82 -3.86
C PRO A 182 -3.19 -11.75 -3.72
N VAL A 183 -2.48 -11.59 -4.84
CA VAL A 183 -1.02 -11.41 -4.87
C VAL A 183 -0.58 -10.00 -5.27
N GLY A 184 -1.53 -9.08 -5.46
CA GLY A 184 -1.26 -7.70 -5.87
C GLY A 184 -2.21 -6.70 -5.22
N SER A 185 -1.78 -5.44 -5.18
CA SER A 185 -2.47 -4.29 -4.57
C SER A 185 -3.54 -3.64 -5.47
N GLY A 186 -3.90 -4.25 -6.60
CA GLY A 186 -4.76 -3.62 -7.60
C GLY A 186 -6.13 -3.18 -7.08
N GLU A 187 -6.70 -3.93 -6.14
CA GLU A 187 -8.00 -3.60 -5.52
C GLU A 187 -7.92 -2.32 -4.68
N ILE A 188 -6.91 -2.19 -3.81
CA ILE A 188 -6.73 -0.98 -2.98
C ILE A 188 -6.33 0.22 -3.84
N GLU A 189 -5.57 0.04 -4.91
CA GLU A 189 -5.28 1.11 -5.86
C GLU A 189 -6.54 1.61 -6.57
N SER A 190 -7.44 0.69 -6.94
CA SER A 190 -8.76 1.04 -7.47
C SER A 190 -9.59 1.82 -6.45
N ALA A 191 -9.64 1.33 -5.20
CA ALA A 191 -10.29 2.04 -4.09
C ALA A 191 -9.72 3.44 -3.88
N HIS A 192 -8.40 3.59 -3.89
CA HIS A 192 -7.76 4.88 -3.77
C HIS A 192 -8.15 5.83 -4.92
N ARG A 193 -8.33 5.33 -6.16
CA ARG A 193 -8.81 6.15 -7.30
C ARG A 193 -10.21 6.70 -7.05
N TYR A 194 -11.18 5.88 -6.64
CA TYR A 194 -12.56 6.34 -6.51
C TYR A 194 -12.89 6.96 -5.14
N ILE A 195 -12.26 6.55 -4.04
CA ILE A 195 -12.51 7.11 -2.69
C ILE A 195 -11.75 8.43 -2.53
N ILE A 196 -10.43 8.39 -2.71
CA ILE A 196 -9.53 9.52 -2.41
C ILE A 196 -9.36 10.43 -3.63
N ARG A 197 -8.80 9.91 -4.73
CA ARG A 197 -8.37 10.75 -5.87
C ARG A 197 -9.51 11.55 -6.47
N LYS A 198 -10.69 10.93 -6.63
CA LYS A 198 -11.88 11.54 -7.27
C LYS A 198 -12.37 12.84 -6.61
N ARG A 199 -12.02 13.11 -5.35
CA ARG A 199 -12.48 14.32 -4.62
C ARG A 199 -11.37 15.09 -3.93
N LEU A 200 -10.27 14.44 -3.56
CA LEU A 200 -9.20 15.05 -2.78
C LEU A 200 -7.96 15.39 -3.61
N LYS A 201 -7.84 14.85 -4.83
CA LYS A 201 -6.73 15.13 -5.76
C LYS A 201 -7.23 15.75 -7.07
N THR A 202 -8.20 16.66 -6.99
CA THR A 202 -8.70 17.41 -8.14
C THR A 202 -8.07 18.81 -8.18
N ALA A 203 -7.91 19.38 -9.38
CA ALA A 203 -7.41 20.74 -9.51
C ALA A 203 -8.26 21.72 -8.70
N GLY A 204 -7.60 22.64 -7.99
CA GLY A 204 -8.26 23.63 -7.12
C GLY A 204 -8.81 23.08 -5.79
N ALA A 205 -8.76 21.77 -5.54
CA ALA A 205 -9.15 21.23 -4.24
C ALA A 205 -8.05 21.45 -3.21
N TRP A 206 -8.44 21.99 -2.06
CA TRP A 206 -7.60 22.11 -0.88
C TRP A 206 -8.48 22.07 0.37
N ARG A 207 -7.88 21.73 1.50
CA ARG A 207 -8.57 21.67 2.80
C ARG A 207 -7.72 22.35 3.87
N LYS A 208 -8.38 22.98 4.84
CA LYS A 208 -7.70 23.40 6.08
C LYS A 208 -7.25 22.15 6.82
N GLU A 209 -6.08 22.19 7.45
CA GLU A 209 -5.49 21.05 8.18
C GLU A 209 -6.50 20.41 9.15
N ASN A 210 -7.15 21.21 10.00
CA ASN A 210 -8.12 20.74 11.00
C ASN A 210 -9.34 20.02 10.41
N ASN A 211 -9.67 20.25 9.14
CA ASN A 211 -10.85 19.67 8.48
C ASN A 211 -10.47 18.70 7.36
N ALA A 212 -9.18 18.44 7.16
CA ALA A 212 -8.70 17.61 6.06
C ALA A 212 -9.21 16.17 6.17
N GLY A 213 -9.38 15.65 7.39
CA GLY A 213 -9.87 14.30 7.67
C GLY A 213 -11.37 14.09 7.45
N ASN A 214 -12.17 15.16 7.44
CA ASN A 214 -13.63 15.06 7.31
C ASN A 214 -14.05 14.54 5.92
N MET A 215 -13.39 15.01 4.86
CA MET A 215 -13.72 14.57 3.50
C MET A 215 -13.39 13.10 3.25
N PRO A 216 -12.19 12.57 3.59
CA PRO A 216 -11.92 11.12 3.54
C PRO A 216 -12.93 10.30 4.36
N ALA A 217 -13.25 10.73 5.58
CA ALA A 217 -14.20 10.03 6.45
C ALA A 217 -15.59 9.91 5.79
N LEU A 218 -16.13 11.00 5.22
CA LEU A 218 -17.40 10.97 4.49
C LEU A 218 -17.35 10.07 3.25
N ARG A 219 -16.21 10.00 2.55
CA ARG A 219 -16.04 9.11 1.39
C ARG A 219 -16.00 7.64 1.78
N VAL A 220 -15.31 7.31 2.87
CA VAL A 220 -15.27 5.96 3.45
C VAL A 220 -16.64 5.54 3.95
N MET A 221 -17.33 6.40 4.71
CA MET A 221 -18.68 6.15 5.21
C MET A 221 -19.65 5.82 4.08
N ARG A 222 -19.59 6.60 2.99
CA ARG A 222 -20.41 6.32 1.80
C ARG A 222 -20.01 5.02 1.09
N ALA A 223 -18.71 4.71 1.00
CA ALA A 223 -18.23 3.48 0.39
C ALA A 223 -18.63 2.22 1.20
N ASN A 224 -18.74 2.35 2.52
CA ASN A 224 -19.17 1.30 3.43
C ASN A 224 -20.70 1.14 3.53
N GLY A 225 -21.48 1.99 2.85
CA GLY A 225 -22.95 1.97 2.95
C GLY A 225 -23.52 2.61 4.22
N ASP A 226 -22.69 3.29 5.03
CA ASP A 226 -23.09 3.84 6.33
C ASP A 226 -23.81 5.20 6.25
N TRP A 227 -24.09 5.69 5.03
CA TRP A 227 -24.58 7.05 4.82
C TRP A 227 -25.93 7.31 5.50
N GLU A 228 -26.92 6.46 5.24
CA GLU A 228 -28.26 6.63 5.83
C GLU A 228 -28.21 6.48 7.36
N SER A 229 -27.55 5.44 7.87
CA SER A 229 -27.43 5.20 9.32
C SER A 229 -26.77 6.35 10.06
N TYR A 230 -25.77 6.99 9.45
CA TYR A 230 -25.14 8.18 10.02
C TYR A 230 -26.13 9.34 10.16
N TRP A 231 -26.88 9.66 9.09
CA TRP A 231 -27.82 10.77 9.11
C TRP A 231 -29.03 10.51 10.00
N GLU A 232 -29.54 9.28 10.02
CA GLU A 232 -30.61 8.89 10.96
C GLU A 232 -30.19 9.16 12.41
N LYS A 233 -28.95 8.83 12.79
CA LYS A 233 -28.43 9.11 14.14
C LYS A 233 -28.23 10.62 14.36
N ALA A 234 -27.73 11.33 13.36
CA ALA A 234 -27.48 12.77 13.47
C ALA A 234 -28.77 13.60 13.59
N TYR A 235 -29.89 13.12 13.04
CA TYR A 235 -31.20 13.78 13.09
C TYR A 235 -32.16 13.22 14.16
N ARG A 236 -31.74 12.23 14.96
CA ARG A 236 -32.45 11.86 16.18
C ARG A 236 -32.25 13.00 17.20
N VAL A 237 -33.26 13.88 17.27
CA VAL A 237 -33.45 14.88 18.33
C VAL A 237 -33.79 14.19 19.64
#